data_AF-A0A9Q0WIA3-F1
#
_entry.id   AF-A0A9Q0WIA3-F1
#
_cell.length_a   1.000
_cell.length_b   1.000
_cell.length_c   1.000
_cell.angle_alpha   90.00
_cell.angle_beta   90.00
_cell.angle_gamma   90.00
#
_symmetry.space_group_name_H-M   'P 1'
#
loop_
_entity.id
_entity.type
_entity.pdbx_description
1 polymer ?
#
loop_
_entity_poly.entity_id
_entity_poly.type
_entity_poly.pdbx_seq_one_letter_code
_entity_poly.pdbx_strand_id
1 'polypeptide(L)'
;MKEVGPSSKSEVDDMDMDEDLMDTTNLNELGRETLQSFCKKAASLFFFDEYGLISHQINSYNAFINSGLQRVFDSFGEVAVEPGYDISEQKDGEWRRASVRLGKVALNRPSFWGGTSSDAEHNMVFRHARACNMTYSVRIKIHVNVQVYTQTVSRSDKCKTGIDKVVQKNVVHAENREIIIGRMPVMVKSYLTS
;
A
#
# COMPACT_ATOMS: atom_id res chain seq x y z
N MET A 1 -10.27 18.92 -67.94
CA MET A 1 -11.08 19.27 -66.75
C MET A 1 -10.09 19.29 -65.59
N LYS A 2 -9.53 20.42 -65.11
CA LYS A 2 -10.18 21.50 -64.30
C LYS A 2 -11.23 20.87 -63.38
N GLU A 3 -10.92 20.70 -62.10
CA GLU A 3 -11.12 21.71 -61.06
C GLU A 3 -9.94 21.83 -60.06
N VAL A 4 -9.81 23.03 -59.51
CA VAL A 4 -8.77 23.52 -58.60
C VAL A 4 -9.41 23.83 -57.24
N GLY A 5 -8.80 23.30 -56.18
CA GLY A 5 -8.72 23.91 -54.84
C GLY A 5 -9.83 23.61 -53.80
N PRO A 6 -9.63 23.96 -52.51
CA PRO A 6 -8.38 24.40 -51.87
C PRO A 6 -8.01 23.61 -50.58
N SER A 7 -6.73 23.78 -50.22
CA SER A 7 -6.07 23.38 -48.98
C SER A 7 -6.71 24.04 -47.75
N SER A 8 -7.18 23.23 -46.80
CA SER A 8 -7.55 23.70 -45.47
C SER A 8 -6.30 23.82 -44.60
N LYS A 9 -5.76 25.03 -44.50
CA LYS A 9 -4.93 25.43 -43.36
C LYS A 9 -5.84 25.49 -42.14
N SER A 10 -5.56 24.69 -41.12
CA SER A 10 -6.13 24.88 -39.80
C SER A 10 -5.43 26.10 -39.17
N GLU A 11 -6.13 27.23 -39.21
CA GLU A 11 -5.80 28.41 -38.43
C GLU A 11 -5.89 28.05 -36.94
N VAL A 12 -4.85 28.41 -36.20
CA VAL A 12 -4.77 28.25 -34.76
C VAL A 12 -5.54 29.45 -34.21
N ASP A 13 -6.73 29.20 -33.66
CA ASP A 13 -7.47 30.22 -32.92
C ASP A 13 -6.66 30.56 -31.65
N ASP A 14 -5.85 31.61 -31.75
CA ASP A 14 -5.29 32.33 -30.60
C ASP A 14 -6.48 32.94 -29.86
N MET A 15 -6.96 32.23 -28.83
CA MET A 15 -7.88 32.80 -27.87
C MET A 15 -7.11 33.84 -27.05
N ASP A 16 -7.23 35.10 -27.48
CA ASP A 16 -6.88 36.29 -26.70
C ASP A 16 -7.57 36.20 -25.33
N MET A 17 -6.86 35.66 -24.34
CA MET A 17 -7.26 35.78 -22.94
C MET A 17 -6.93 37.19 -22.51
N ASP A 18 -7.97 38.01 -22.41
CA ASP A 18 -7.96 39.35 -21.82
C ASP A 18 -7.03 39.39 -20.59
N GLU A 19 -5.90 40.09 -20.73
CA GLU A 19 -4.89 40.35 -19.69
C GLU A 19 -5.39 41.33 -18.60
N ASP A 20 -6.69 41.62 -18.55
CA ASP A 20 -7.27 42.72 -17.76
C ASP A 20 -8.01 42.26 -16.50
N LEU A 21 -7.52 41.22 -15.81
CA LEU A 21 -7.91 40.97 -14.41
C LEU A 21 -6.79 40.34 -13.56
N MET A 22 -5.56 40.82 -13.75
CA MET A 22 -4.60 40.86 -12.65
C MET A 22 -4.38 42.32 -12.34
N ASP A 23 -5.09 42.82 -11.32
CA ASP A 23 -4.76 44.07 -10.65
C ASP A 23 -3.37 43.89 -10.03
N THR A 24 -2.34 44.03 -10.87
CA THR A 24 -0.93 44.15 -10.50
C THR A 24 -0.76 45.52 -9.84
N THR A 25 -1.50 45.75 -8.76
CA THR A 25 -1.23 46.83 -7.82
C THR A 25 0.25 46.73 -7.50
N ASN A 26 0.97 47.77 -7.89
CA ASN A 26 2.41 47.88 -7.95
C ASN A 26 3.15 47.07 -6.88
N LEU A 27 3.63 45.87 -7.22
CA LEU A 27 4.65 45.15 -6.42
C LEU A 27 5.90 46.01 -6.17
N ASN A 28 6.10 47.03 -7.00
CA ASN A 28 7.16 48.03 -6.88
C ASN A 28 6.88 49.13 -5.84
N GLU A 29 5.62 49.37 -5.44
CA GLU A 29 5.26 50.30 -4.35
C GLU A 29 5.53 49.69 -2.97
N LEU A 30 5.47 48.36 -2.88
CA LEU A 30 5.86 47.63 -1.69
C LEU A 30 7.40 47.59 -1.66
N GLY A 31 8.02 48.52 -0.94
CA GLY A 31 9.47 48.66 -0.85
C GLY A 31 10.18 47.31 -0.71
N ARG A 32 11.33 47.12 -1.37
CA ARG A 32 12.03 45.82 -1.42
C ARG A 32 12.22 45.17 -0.05
N GLU A 33 12.42 45.97 1.00
CA GLU A 33 12.57 45.49 2.38
C GLU A 33 11.27 44.93 2.96
N THR A 34 10.11 45.55 2.69
CA THR A 34 8.82 45.07 3.15
C THR A 34 8.41 43.80 2.42
N LEU A 35 8.60 43.74 1.09
CA LEU A 35 8.38 42.53 0.31
C LEU A 35 9.30 41.39 0.76
N GLN A 36 10.59 41.65 0.98
CA GLN A 36 11.52 40.63 1.48
C GLN A 36 11.10 40.14 2.88
N SER A 37 10.69 41.05 3.78
CA SER A 37 10.21 40.67 5.11
C SER A 37 8.91 39.87 5.05
N PHE A 38 8.02 40.21 4.12
CA PHE A 38 6.78 39.49 3.89
C PHE A 38 7.05 38.10 3.34
N CYS A 39 7.88 37.95 2.29
CA CYS A 39 8.26 36.64 1.75
C CYS A 39 8.95 35.77 2.81
N LYS A 40 9.81 36.34 3.66
CA LYS A 40 10.45 35.64 4.79
C LYS A 40 9.40 35.17 5.81
N LYS A 41 8.49 36.05 6.23
CA LYS A 41 7.41 35.72 7.16
C LYS A 41 6.44 34.69 6.58
N ALA A 42 6.11 34.83 5.29
CA ALA A 42 5.26 33.92 4.55
C ALA A 42 5.88 32.52 4.52
N ALA A 43 7.16 32.42 4.14
CA ALA A 43 7.89 31.17 4.14
C ALA A 43 8.02 30.55 5.55
N SER A 44 8.40 31.35 6.55
CA SER A 44 8.63 30.83 7.91
C SER A 44 7.35 30.41 8.63
N LEU A 45 6.31 31.25 8.60
CA LEU A 45 5.10 31.04 9.39
C LEU A 45 4.10 30.15 8.68
N PHE A 46 3.88 30.36 7.38
CA PHE A 46 2.84 29.60 6.67
C PHE A 46 3.36 28.26 6.17
N PHE A 47 4.55 28.23 5.55
CA PHE A 47 5.07 26.98 5.01
C PHE A 47 5.75 26.09 6.06
N PHE A 48 6.69 26.63 6.83
CA PHE A 48 7.47 25.79 7.74
C PHE A 48 6.76 25.44 9.05
N ASP A 49 5.83 26.28 9.53
CA ASP A 49 5.09 25.98 10.76
C ASP A 49 3.98 24.94 10.51
N GLU A 50 3.35 24.98 9.33
CA GLU A 50 2.30 24.01 8.94
C GLU A 50 2.89 22.67 8.48
N TYR A 51 3.87 22.70 7.56
CA TYR A 51 4.41 21.48 6.96
C TYR A 51 5.69 21.01 7.66
N GLY A 52 6.46 21.89 8.30
CA GLY A 52 7.78 21.51 8.81
C GLY A 52 8.78 21.15 7.69
N LEU A 53 10.05 21.03 8.07
CA LEU A 53 11.15 20.77 7.13
C LEU A 53 11.20 19.34 6.58
N ILE A 54 10.67 18.37 7.34
CA ILE A 54 10.82 16.92 7.06
C ILE A 54 9.44 16.25 6.82
N SER A 55 8.39 17.04 6.59
CA SER A 55 7.04 16.50 6.31
C SER A 55 7.03 15.50 5.18
N HIS A 56 7.74 15.77 4.09
CA HIS A 56 7.72 14.89 2.92
C HIS A 56 8.13 13.45 3.28
N GLN A 57 9.14 13.26 4.15
CA GLN A 57 9.56 11.93 4.61
C GLN A 57 8.51 11.30 5.52
N ILE A 58 7.98 12.06 6.48
CA ILE A 58 6.98 11.58 7.44
C ILE A 58 5.68 11.20 6.72
N ASN A 59 5.25 12.04 5.78
CA ASN A 59 4.05 11.84 4.98
C ASN A 59 4.21 10.67 4.01
N SER A 60 5.38 10.52 3.38
CA SER A 60 5.69 9.35 2.55
C SER A 60 5.60 8.05 3.36
N TYR A 61 6.23 8.02 4.55
CA TYR A 61 6.16 6.87 5.44
C TYR A 61 4.72 6.59 5.91
N ASN A 62 3.98 7.62 6.35
CA ASN A 62 2.59 7.46 6.77
C ASN A 62 1.68 6.97 5.63
N ALA A 63 1.88 7.46 4.40
CA ALA A 63 1.16 7.00 3.22
C ALA A 63 1.47 5.52 2.91
N PHE A 64 2.74 5.12 3.04
CA PHE A 64 3.15 3.74 2.91
C PHE A 64 2.47 2.86 3.98
N ILE A 65 2.48 3.26 5.24
CA ILE A 65 1.85 2.49 6.33
C ILE A 65 0.34 2.33 6.15
N ASN A 66 -0.35 3.42 5.78
CA ASN A 66 -1.81 3.42 5.72
C ASN A 66 -2.37 2.72 4.49
N SER A 67 -1.69 2.83 3.34
CA SER A 67 -2.20 2.31 2.06
C SER A 67 -1.20 1.44 1.32
N GLY A 68 0.08 1.81 1.30
CA GLY A 68 1.13 1.07 0.60
C GLY A 68 1.29 -0.36 1.10
N LEU A 69 1.27 -0.55 2.42
CA LEU A 69 1.46 -1.85 3.04
C LEU A 69 0.33 -2.80 2.68
N GLN A 70 -0.93 -2.36 2.81
CA GLN A 70 -2.07 -3.18 2.42
C GLN A 70 -2.04 -3.51 0.92
N ARG A 71 -1.70 -2.54 0.05
CA ARG A 71 -1.55 -2.78 -1.40
C ARG A 71 -0.49 -3.83 -1.73
N VAL A 72 0.63 -3.83 -1.00
CA VAL A 72 1.67 -4.86 -1.17
C VAL A 72 1.12 -6.24 -0.79
N PHE A 73 0.39 -6.35 0.32
CA PHE A 73 -0.20 -7.63 0.72
C PHE A 73 -1.31 -8.11 -0.21
N ASP A 74 -2.15 -7.19 -0.70
CA ASP A 74 -3.18 -7.49 -1.69
C ASP A 74 -2.56 -7.94 -3.03
N SER A 75 -1.38 -7.43 -3.39
CA SER A 75 -0.69 -7.77 -4.65
C SER A 75 -0.18 -9.22 -4.72
N PHE A 76 0.06 -9.88 -3.57
CA PHE A 76 0.45 -11.29 -3.56
C PHE A 76 -0.69 -12.22 -3.97
N GLY A 77 -1.95 -11.78 -3.83
CA GLY A 77 -3.12 -12.56 -4.21
C GLY A 77 -3.29 -13.87 -3.42
N GLU A 78 -3.76 -14.91 -4.13
CA GLU A 78 -3.98 -16.25 -3.59
C GLU A 78 -2.80 -17.16 -3.91
N VAL A 79 -2.14 -17.68 -2.87
CA VAL A 79 -1.05 -18.63 -3.02
C VAL A 79 -1.63 -20.04 -2.99
N ALA A 80 -1.59 -20.73 -4.13
CA ALA A 80 -1.99 -22.13 -4.23
C ALA A 80 -0.80 -23.04 -3.90
N VAL A 81 -1.01 -24.01 -3.01
CA VAL A 81 -0.04 -25.06 -2.66
C VAL A 81 -0.53 -26.36 -3.29
N GLU A 82 0.29 -26.88 -4.19
CA GLU A 82 0.06 -28.18 -4.81
C GLU A 82 0.86 -29.26 -4.06
N PRO A 83 0.26 -30.43 -3.79
CA PRO A 83 0.97 -31.53 -3.17
C PRO A 83 2.04 -32.10 -4.11
N GLY A 84 3.15 -32.56 -3.54
CA GLY A 84 4.22 -33.24 -4.28
C GLY A 84 3.75 -34.60 -4.80
N TYR A 85 4.16 -34.96 -6.02
CA TYR A 85 3.71 -36.19 -6.67
C TYR A 85 4.48 -37.41 -6.12
N ASP A 86 4.03 -37.96 -4.99
CA ASP A 86 4.51 -39.25 -4.49
C ASP A 86 3.67 -40.40 -5.06
N ILE A 87 4.33 -41.28 -5.82
CA ILE A 87 3.70 -42.36 -6.60
C ILE A 87 3.18 -43.50 -5.70
N SER A 88 3.66 -43.60 -4.45
CA SER A 88 3.47 -44.78 -3.60
C SER A 88 2.21 -44.81 -2.74
N GLU A 89 1.49 -43.71 -2.57
CA GLU A 89 0.25 -43.64 -1.77
C GLU A 89 -0.95 -43.20 -2.62
N GLN A 90 -1.20 -43.94 -3.69
CA GLN A 90 -2.19 -43.58 -4.70
C GLN A 90 -3.57 -44.16 -4.36
N LYS A 91 -4.44 -43.35 -3.76
CA LYS A 91 -5.90 -43.52 -3.90
C LYS A 91 -6.46 -42.40 -4.77
N ASP A 92 -7.23 -42.83 -5.76
CA ASP A 92 -7.88 -42.02 -6.77
C ASP A 92 -8.70 -40.88 -6.12
N GLY A 93 -8.33 -39.62 -6.37
CA GLY A 93 -9.17 -38.45 -6.09
C GLY A 93 -8.96 -37.66 -4.78
N GLU A 94 -8.03 -38.01 -3.89
CA GLU A 94 -7.91 -37.33 -2.58
C GLU A 94 -6.68 -36.42 -2.41
N TRP A 95 -6.13 -35.88 -3.51
CA TRP A 95 -5.06 -34.88 -3.44
C TRP A 95 -5.57 -33.61 -2.76
N ARG A 96 -5.16 -33.39 -1.51
CA ARG A 96 -5.47 -32.17 -0.76
C ARG A 96 -4.61 -31.04 -1.29
N ARG A 97 -5.26 -30.00 -1.80
CA ARG A 97 -4.62 -28.73 -2.15
C ARG A 97 -4.93 -27.72 -1.08
N ALA A 98 -4.01 -26.80 -0.87
CA ALA A 98 -4.26 -25.67 -0.01
C ALA A 98 -4.23 -24.38 -0.82
N SER A 99 -5.02 -23.42 -0.38
CA SER A 99 -4.96 -22.04 -0.82
C SER A 99 -4.76 -21.19 0.42
N VAL A 100 -3.80 -20.28 0.35
CA VAL A 100 -3.54 -19.29 1.39
C VAL A 100 -3.82 -17.91 0.82
N ARG A 101 -4.72 -17.18 1.47
CA ARG A 101 -5.04 -15.79 1.14
C ARG A 101 -4.62 -14.90 2.30
N LEU A 102 -3.77 -13.91 1.99
CA LEU A 102 -3.39 -12.87 2.92
C LEU A 102 -4.50 -11.82 2.96
N GLY A 103 -4.89 -11.41 4.16
CA GLY A 103 -5.96 -10.46 4.41
C GLY A 103 -5.45 -9.13 4.93
N LYS A 104 -6.23 -8.53 5.83
CA LYS A 104 -5.91 -7.22 6.39
C LYS A 104 -4.66 -7.25 7.25
N VAL A 105 -3.84 -6.22 7.11
CA VAL A 105 -2.63 -6.00 7.92
C VAL A 105 -2.94 -5.06 9.07
N ALA A 106 -2.45 -5.42 10.25
CA ALA A 106 -2.48 -4.63 11.47
C ALA A 106 -1.06 -4.40 11.99
N LEU A 107 -0.81 -3.16 12.42
CA LEU A 107 0.45 -2.76 13.03
C LEU A 107 0.18 -2.31 14.46
N ASN A 108 1.02 -2.77 15.38
CA ASN A 108 0.95 -2.36 16.79
C ASN A 108 1.76 -1.08 17.05
N ARG A 109 1.89 -0.68 18.31
CA ARG A 109 2.92 0.29 18.68
C ARG A 109 4.30 -0.38 18.77
N PRO A 110 5.40 0.37 18.61
CA PRO A 110 6.74 -0.17 18.80
C PRO A 110 6.92 -0.74 20.20
N SER A 111 7.35 -2.00 20.25
CA SER A 111 7.31 -2.80 21.47
C SER A 111 8.45 -3.81 21.47
N PHE A 112 9.00 -4.16 22.62
CA PHE A 112 10.10 -5.13 22.73
C PHE A 112 9.79 -6.21 23.76
N TRP A 113 10.49 -7.34 23.61
CA TRP A 113 10.37 -8.46 24.53
C TRP A 113 11.29 -8.27 25.74
N GLY A 114 10.72 -8.29 26.94
CA GLY A 114 11.46 -8.04 28.18
C GLY A 114 12.24 -9.24 28.72
N GLY A 115 12.00 -10.46 28.21
CA GLY A 115 12.74 -11.68 28.61
C GLY A 115 12.51 -12.17 30.05
N THR A 116 11.91 -11.36 30.93
CA THR A 116 11.53 -11.75 32.29
C THR A 116 10.38 -12.77 32.26
N SER A 117 10.23 -13.57 33.33
CA SER A 117 9.21 -14.61 33.55
C SER A 117 7.74 -14.17 33.38
N SER A 118 7.49 -12.87 33.21
CA SER A 118 6.21 -12.35 32.74
C SER A 118 6.35 -12.12 31.25
N ASP A 119 5.61 -12.89 30.45
CA ASP A 119 5.49 -12.91 28.98
C ASP A 119 4.98 -11.56 28.39
N ALA A 120 5.42 -10.45 28.96
CA ALA A 120 4.88 -9.12 28.79
C ALA A 120 5.67 -8.35 27.73
N GLU A 121 4.93 -7.83 26.76
CA GLU A 121 5.48 -6.94 25.76
C GLU A 121 5.53 -5.51 26.31
N HIS A 122 6.71 -4.90 26.28
CA HIS A 122 6.90 -3.54 26.79
C HIS A 122 6.92 -2.54 25.65
N ASN A 123 6.31 -1.37 25.86
CA ASN A 123 6.39 -0.26 24.91
C ASN A 123 7.83 0.23 24.76
N MET A 124 8.28 0.37 23.53
CA MET A 124 9.61 0.85 23.22
C MET A 124 9.58 2.36 23.00
N VAL A 125 10.45 3.09 23.72
CA VAL A 125 10.69 4.51 23.48
C VAL A 125 11.96 4.65 22.63
N PHE A 126 11.96 5.59 21.68
CA PHE A 126 13.10 5.81 20.78
C PHE A 126 14.43 6.02 21.52
N ARG A 127 14.43 6.77 22.63
CA ARG A 127 15.63 7.01 23.44
C ARG A 127 16.20 5.71 24.03
N HIS A 128 15.35 4.80 24.50
CA HIS A 128 15.76 3.50 25.01
C HIS A 128 16.31 2.61 23.89
N ALA A 129 15.65 2.60 22.73
CA ALA A 129 16.14 1.84 21.58
C ALA A 129 17.56 2.28 21.19
N ARG A 130 17.83 3.58 21.18
CA ARG A 130 19.17 4.13 20.90
C ARG A 130 20.19 3.78 21.98
N ALA A 131 19.84 3.93 23.26
CA ALA A 131 20.76 3.67 24.37
C ALA A 131 21.16 2.19 24.45
N CYS A 132 20.24 1.29 24.13
CA CYS A 132 20.45 -0.15 24.20
C CYS A 132 20.86 -0.77 22.86
N ASN A 133 21.21 0.03 21.83
CA ASN A 133 21.53 -0.44 20.47
C ASN A 133 20.46 -1.39 19.88
N MET A 134 19.19 -1.12 20.17
CA MET A 134 18.05 -1.90 19.69
C MET A 134 17.41 -1.25 18.46
N THR A 135 16.75 -2.07 17.64
CA THR A 135 16.00 -1.58 16.48
C THR A 135 14.61 -1.11 16.89
N TYR A 136 14.34 0.19 16.71
CA TYR A 136 13.01 0.75 16.90
C TYR A 136 12.04 0.23 15.83
N SER A 137 11.24 -0.75 16.21
CA SER A 137 10.44 -1.56 15.28
C SER A 137 9.07 -1.91 15.85
N VAL A 138 8.12 -2.19 14.95
CA VAL A 138 6.75 -2.63 15.24
C VAL A 138 6.53 -4.07 14.79
N ARG A 139 5.66 -4.84 15.47
CA ARG A 139 5.21 -6.15 14.98
C ARG A 139 4.12 -6.00 13.91
N ILE A 140 4.27 -6.74 12.83
CA ILE A 140 3.27 -6.85 11.77
C ILE A 140 2.40 -8.08 12.04
N LYS A 141 1.10 -7.85 12.17
CA LYS A 141 0.08 -8.89 12.28
C LYS A 141 -0.76 -8.92 11.02
N ILE A 142 -1.09 -10.11 10.53
CA ILE A 142 -1.87 -10.29 9.32
C ILE A 142 -2.94 -11.34 9.55
N HIS A 143 -4.15 -11.06 9.07
CA HIS A 143 -5.20 -12.06 8.98
C HIS A 143 -4.95 -12.98 7.78
N VAL A 144 -4.83 -14.27 8.02
CA VAL A 144 -4.58 -15.26 6.97
C VAL A 144 -5.74 -16.24 6.91
N ASN A 145 -6.30 -16.39 5.72
CA ASN A 145 -7.33 -17.37 5.41
C ASN A 145 -6.68 -18.56 4.71
N VAL A 146 -6.70 -19.72 5.35
CA VAL A 146 -6.20 -20.97 4.79
C VAL A 146 -7.39 -21.85 4.42
N GLN A 147 -7.46 -22.27 3.16
CA GLN A 147 -8.49 -23.17 2.66
C GLN A 147 -7.85 -24.44 2.12
N VAL A 148 -8.15 -25.59 2.72
CA VAL A 148 -7.79 -26.90 2.21
C VAL A 148 -8.98 -27.46 1.43
N TYR A 149 -8.74 -27.85 0.19
CA TYR A 149 -9.76 -28.33 -0.71
C TYR A 149 -9.27 -29.53 -1.53
N THR A 150 -10.20 -30.40 -1.92
CA THR A 150 -9.97 -31.45 -2.90
C THR A 150 -10.61 -31.04 -4.23
N GLN A 151 -9.99 -31.45 -5.33
CA GLN A 151 -10.54 -31.22 -6.67
C GLN A 151 -11.05 -32.54 -7.22
N THR A 152 -12.37 -32.62 -7.43
CA THR A 152 -12.97 -33.71 -8.21
C THR A 152 -13.21 -33.21 -9.63
N VAL A 153 -12.73 -33.97 -10.61
CA VAL A 153 -12.96 -33.68 -12.04
C VAL A 153 -14.22 -34.42 -12.45
N SER A 154 -15.34 -33.72 -12.54
CA SER A 154 -16.56 -34.27 -13.15
C SER A 154 -16.55 -33.98 -14.66
N ARG A 155 -16.85 -35.01 -15.45
CA ARG A 155 -17.04 -34.86 -16.90
C ARG A 155 -18.41 -34.25 -17.14
N SER A 156 -18.45 -33.07 -17.77
CA SER A 156 -19.69 -32.47 -18.29
C SER A 156 -19.91 -32.90 -19.74
N ASP A 157 -21.16 -33.08 -20.15
CA ASP A 157 -21.50 -33.38 -21.54
C ASP A 157 -21.10 -32.22 -22.45
N LYS A 158 -20.03 -32.44 -23.23
CA LYS A 158 -19.43 -31.46 -24.16
C LYS A 158 -20.45 -30.82 -25.11
N CYS A 159 -21.54 -31.53 -25.41
CA CYS A 159 -22.53 -31.16 -26.41
C CYS A 159 -23.44 -30.00 -25.98
N LYS A 160 -23.52 -29.66 -24.68
CA LYS A 160 -24.40 -28.57 -24.17
C LYS A 160 -23.65 -27.33 -23.69
N THR A 161 -22.40 -27.47 -23.23
CA THR A 161 -21.69 -26.38 -22.53
C THR A 161 -20.36 -25.98 -23.18
N GLY A 162 -19.85 -26.75 -24.15
CA GLY A 162 -18.56 -26.44 -24.82
C GLY A 162 -17.32 -26.53 -23.92
N ILE A 163 -17.47 -26.91 -22.65
CA ILE A 163 -16.40 -27.03 -21.65
C ILE A 163 -16.23 -28.51 -21.29
N ASP A 164 -15.00 -29.01 -21.41
CA ASP A 164 -14.68 -30.44 -21.38
C ASP A 164 -14.49 -31.01 -19.95
N LYS A 165 -14.17 -30.16 -18.98
CA LYS A 165 -13.92 -30.54 -17.58
C LYS A 165 -14.41 -29.45 -16.64
N VAL A 166 -15.30 -29.78 -15.71
CA VAL A 166 -15.67 -28.91 -14.60
C VAL A 166 -14.89 -29.38 -13.37
N VAL A 167 -14.02 -28.52 -12.86
CA VAL A 167 -13.30 -28.77 -11.62
C VAL A 167 -14.18 -28.28 -10.46
N GLN A 168 -14.74 -29.22 -9.70
CA GLN A 168 -15.46 -28.87 -8.48
C GLN A 168 -14.48 -28.77 -7.31
N LYS A 169 -14.45 -27.59 -6.67
CA LYS A 169 -13.66 -27.33 -5.46
C LYS A 169 -14.47 -27.72 -4.24
N ASN A 170 -14.15 -28.86 -3.63
CA ASN A 170 -14.74 -29.28 -2.36
C ASN A 170 -13.86 -28.78 -1.22
N VAL A 171 -14.33 -27.78 -0.46
CA VAL A 171 -13.60 -27.24 0.68
C VAL A 171 -13.75 -28.22 1.86
N VAL A 172 -12.64 -28.82 2.27
CA VAL A 172 -12.58 -29.76 3.39
C VAL A 172 -12.37 -29.01 4.70
N HIS A 173 -11.54 -27.96 4.68
CA HIS A 173 -11.21 -27.19 5.86
C HIS A 173 -10.96 -25.72 5.50
N ALA A 174 -11.47 -24.80 6.32
CA ALA A 174 -11.22 -23.37 6.19
C ALA A 174 -10.90 -22.80 7.58
N GLU A 175 -9.74 -22.14 7.69
CA GLU A 175 -9.27 -21.52 8.92
C GLU A 175 -8.98 -20.04 8.65
N ASN A 176 -9.36 -19.18 9.59
CA ASN A 176 -8.95 -17.79 9.61
C ASN A 176 -8.21 -17.51 10.92
N ARG A 177 -6.94 -17.11 10.82
CA ARG A 177 -6.11 -16.82 11.98
C ARG A 177 -5.31 -15.55 11.78
N GLU A 178 -5.05 -14.86 12.88
CA GLU A 178 -4.11 -13.75 12.91
C GLU A 178 -2.71 -14.31 13.18
N ILE A 179 -1.74 -14.01 12.32
CA ILE A 179 -0.36 -14.44 12.48
C ILE A 179 0.57 -13.23 12.58
N ILE A 180 1.64 -13.36 13.37
CA ILE A 180 2.73 -12.40 13.39
C ILE A 180 3.74 -12.83 12.34
N ILE A 181 3.92 -12.03 11.29
CA ILE A 181 4.88 -12.35 10.22
C ILE A 181 6.29 -11.92 10.61
N GLY A 182 6.41 -10.78 11.29
CA GLY A 182 7.71 -10.24 11.64
C GLY A 182 7.65 -8.83 12.21
N ARG A 183 8.77 -8.12 12.09
CA ARG A 183 8.95 -6.77 12.61
C ARG A 183 9.37 -5.81 11.51
N MET A 184 8.90 -4.58 11.57
CA MET A 184 9.22 -3.52 10.61
C MET A 184 9.83 -2.32 11.34
N PRO A 185 10.93 -1.74 10.83
CA PRO A 185 11.50 -0.53 11.41
C PRO A 185 10.52 0.64 11.26
N VAL A 186 10.42 1.48 12.30
CA VAL A 186 9.46 2.59 12.34
C VAL A 186 10.14 3.94 12.29
N MET A 187 9.59 4.84 11.50
CA MET A 187 10.04 6.24 11.44
C MET A 187 9.61 6.99 12.71
N VAL A 188 10.53 7.72 13.32
CA VAL A 188 10.27 8.54 14.51
C VAL A 188 9.33 9.70 14.15
N LYS A 189 8.37 10.02 15.04
CA LYS A 189 7.31 11.02 14.82
C LYS A 189 6.34 10.68 13.69
N SER A 190 6.33 9.42 13.22
CA SER A 190 5.25 8.92 12.37
C SER A 190 3.99 8.65 13.18
N TYR A 191 2.85 8.44 12.48
CA TYR A 191 1.54 8.19 13.09
C TYR A 191 1.53 7.06 14.13
N LEU A 192 2.40 6.04 13.98
CA LEU A 192 2.49 4.91 14.91
C LEU A 192 3.17 5.25 16.24
N THR A 193 3.80 6.42 16.33
CA THR A 193 4.71 6.81 17.41
C THR A 193 4.35 8.14 18.07
N SER A 194 3.47 8.90 17.42
CA SER A 194 2.95 10.19 17.87
C SER A 194 1.75 10.03 18.79
#